data_AF-A0A6J4GY16-F1
#
_entry.id   AF-A0A6J4GY16-F1
#
_cell.length_a   1.000
_cell.length_b   1.000
_cell.length_c   1.000
_cell.angle_alpha   90.00
_cell.angle_beta   90.00
_cell.angle_gamma   90.00
#
_symmetry.space_group_name_H-M   'P 1'
#
loop_
_entity.id
_entity.type
_entity.pdbx_description
1 polymer ?
#
loop_
_entity_poly.entity_id
_entity_poly.type
_entity_poly.pdbx_seq_one_letter_code
_entity_poly.pdbx_strand_id
1 'polypeptide(L)' 'MPMPQTPRPRFGIMTAPSQVSYRDVLRVWREADTIPEIEHAWLFDHLMPIGGDPNGPTFEGWTLLSAL' A
#
# COMPACT_ATOMS: atom_id res chain seq x y z
N MET A 1 -20.72 -6.45 -35.41
CA MET A 1 -20.73 -6.10 -33.97
C MET A 1 -19.33 -5.65 -33.59
N PRO A 2 -19.13 -4.54 -32.85
CA PRO A 2 -17.80 -4.20 -32.35
C PRO A 2 -17.38 -5.28 -31.34
N MET A 3 -16.14 -5.75 -31.43
CA MET A 3 -15.60 -6.65 -30.42
C MET A 3 -15.46 -5.90 -29.09
N PRO A 4 -15.71 -6.55 -27.93
CA PRO A 4 -15.44 -5.94 -26.64
C PRO A 4 -13.95 -5.61 -26.57
N GLN A 5 -13.59 -4.35 -26.30
CA GLN A 5 -12.20 -4.03 -25.98
C GLN A 5 -11.84 -4.69 -24.66
N THR A 6 -10.76 -5.46 -24.65
CA THR A 6 -10.19 -5.96 -23.40
C THR A 6 -9.71 -4.76 -22.58
N PRO A 7 -10.16 -4.60 -21.33
CA PRO A 7 -9.67 -3.53 -20.48
C PRO A 7 -8.15 -3.61 -20.34
N ARG A 8 -7.46 -2.47 -20.41
CA ARG A 8 -6.01 -2.42 -20.17
C ARG A 8 -5.71 -2.85 -18.72
N PRO A 9 -4.66 -3.65 -18.47
CA PRO A 9 -4.20 -3.91 -17.11
C PRO A 9 -3.88 -2.60 -16.38
N ARG A 10 -4.17 -2.56 -15.08
CA ARG A 10 -3.82 -1.46 -14.18
C ARG A 10 -2.97 -2.00 -13.05
N PHE A 11 -1.99 -1.22 -12.62
CA PHE A 11 -1.05 -1.63 -11.58
C PHE A 11 -1.21 -0.78 -10.33
N GLY A 12 -0.81 -1.34 -9.21
CA GLY A 12 -0.83 -0.67 -7.93
C GLY A 12 0.11 -1.34 -6.94
N ILE A 13 0.30 -0.71 -5.79
CA ILE A 13 1.20 -1.17 -4.74
C ILE A 13 0.46 -1.50 -3.46
N MET A 14 0.95 -2.52 -2.77
CA MET A 14 0.58 -2.80 -1.39
C MET A 14 1.79 -2.52 -0.51
N THR A 15 1.61 -1.72 0.54
CA THR A 15 2.62 -1.60 1.59
C THR A 15 2.14 -2.27 2.86
N ALA A 16 2.98 -3.13 3.45
CA ALA A 16 2.72 -3.71 4.77
C ALA A 16 3.29 -2.79 5.86
N PRO A 17 2.45 -2.15 6.68
CA PRO A 17 2.91 -1.22 7.71
C PRO A 17 3.34 -1.97 8.99
N SER A 18 4.12 -3.04 8.81
CA SER A 18 4.64 -3.92 9.87
C SER A 18 6.16 -4.02 9.74
N GLN A 19 6.88 -3.98 10.86
CA GLN A 19 8.34 -4.00 10.93
C GLN A 19 9.02 -2.82 10.19
N VAL A 20 8.28 -1.73 9.96
CA VAL A 20 8.75 -0.53 9.24
C VAL A 20 8.29 0.73 9.96
N SER A 21 8.95 1.87 9.71
CA SER A 21 8.51 3.16 10.27
C SER A 21 7.42 3.81 9.41
N TYR A 22 6.62 4.69 10.01
CA TYR A 22 5.65 5.51 9.27
C TYR A 22 6.29 6.29 8.12
N ARG A 23 7.49 6.86 8.35
CA ARG A 23 8.21 7.66 7.34
C ARG A 23 8.59 6.83 6.12
N ASP A 24 8.89 5.55 6.31
CA ASP A 24 9.22 4.66 5.19
C ASP A 24 7.98 4.39 4.33
N VAL A 25 6.82 4.15 4.96
CA VAL A 25 5.55 3.95 4.24
C VAL A 25 5.14 5.22 3.51
N LEU A 26 5.17 6.37 4.18
CA LEU A 26 4.84 7.68 3.58
C LEU A 26 5.72 7.98 2.36
N ARG A 27 7.03 7.71 2.47
CA ARG A 27 7.97 7.90 1.36
C ARG A 27 7.58 7.06 0.14
N VAL A 28 7.25 5.77 0.34
CA VAL A 28 6.84 4.88 -0.76
C VAL A 28 5.58 5.40 -1.45
N TRP A 29 4.58 5.84 -0.68
CA TRP A 29 3.33 6.38 -1.25
C TRP A 29 3.56 7.68 -2.02
N ARG A 30 4.36 8.60 -1.46
CA ARG A 30 4.72 9.86 -2.14
C ARG A 30 5.53 9.63 -3.41
N GLU A 31 6.44 8.66 -3.42
CA GLU A 31 7.18 8.29 -4.62
C GLU A 31 6.24 7.64 -5.66
N ALA A 32 5.33 6.77 -5.24
CA ALA A 32 4.35 6.15 -6.12
C ALA A 32 3.42 7.16 -6.80
N ASP A 33 2.99 8.21 -6.09
CA ASP A 33 2.20 9.32 -6.67
C ASP A 33 2.92 10.03 -7.84
N THR A 34 4.24 9.92 -7.93
CA THR A 34 5.02 10.50 -9.04
C THR A 34 5.09 9.59 -10.29
N ILE A 35 4.57 8.37 -10.21
CA ILE A 35 4.63 7.35 -11.26
C ILE A 35 3.22 7.11 -11.82
N PRO A 36 2.87 7.67 -13.00
CA PRO A 36 1.51 7.59 -13.55
C PRO A 36 0.98 6.17 -13.79
N GLU A 37 1.87 5.18 -13.96
CA GLU A 37 1.51 3.78 -14.17
C GLU A 37 1.05 3.07 -12.87
N ILE A 38 1.32 3.66 -11.70
CA ILE A 38 0.82 3.17 -10.40
C ILE A 38 -0.48 3.90 -10.08
N GLU A 39 -1.60 3.26 -10.41
CA GLU A 39 -2.92 3.89 -10.34
C GLU A 39 -3.62 3.66 -8.99
N HIS A 40 -3.10 2.73 -8.18
CA HIS A 40 -3.74 2.26 -6.96
C HIS A 40 -2.71 2.00 -5.86
N ALA A 41 -3.08 2.30 -4.61
CA ALA A 41 -2.32 1.93 -3.43
C ALA A 41 -3.26 1.44 -2.33
N TRP A 42 -2.83 0.44 -1.55
CA TRP A 42 -3.58 -0.07 -0.42
C TRP A 42 -2.64 -0.58 0.68
N LEU A 43 -3.19 -0.72 1.88
CA LEU A 43 -2.47 -1.26 3.04
C LEU A 43 -2.84 -2.72 3.27
N PHE A 44 -1.86 -3.46 3.79
CA PHE A 44 -2.15 -4.68 4.55
C PHE A 44 -2.77 -4.28 5.90
N ASP A 45 -3.77 -5.02 6.36
CA ASP A 45 -4.50 -4.70 7.59
C ASP A 45 -4.41 -5.85 8.60
N HIS A 46 -3.63 -5.65 9.64
CA HIS A 46 -3.46 -6.59 10.74
C HIS A 46 -3.08 -5.83 12.00
N LEU A 47 -3.75 -6.12 13.11
CA LEU A 47 -3.53 -5.39 14.36
C LEU A 47 -2.20 -5.77 15.04
N MET A 48 -1.74 -7.00 14.83
CA MET A 48 -0.52 -7.56 15.44
C MET A 48 0.46 -8.01 14.35
N PRO A 49 1.78 -7.98 14.60
CA PRO A 49 2.77 -8.53 13.67
C PRO A 49 2.47 -10.00 13.32
N ILE A 50 2.41 -10.32 12.02
CA ILE A 50 2.29 -11.70 11.52
C ILE A 50 3.64 -12.34 11.16
N GLY A 51 4.72 -11.55 11.23
CA GLY A 51 6.10 -11.97 10.96
C GLY A 51 7.09 -10.92 11.45
N GLY A 52 8.35 -11.32 11.65
CA GLY A 52 9.40 -10.47 12.24
C GLY A 52 9.37 -10.48 13.76
N ASP A 53 9.77 -9.36 14.38
CA ASP A 53 9.73 -9.18 15.84
C ASP A 53 8.27 -9.07 16.31
N PRO A 54 7.79 -9.94 17.22
CA PRO A 54 6.44 -9.84 17.80
C PRO A 54 6.17 -8.52 18.55
N ASN A 55 7.22 -7.79 18.96
CA ASN A 55 7.13 -6.47 19.58
C ASN A 55 7.46 -5.33 18.59
N GLY A 56 7.70 -5.66 17.33
CA GLY A 56 7.97 -4.68 16.28
C GLY A 56 6.74 -3.82 15.94
N PRO A 57 6.94 -2.68 15.28
CA PRO A 57 5.85 -1.78 14.94
C PRO A 57 4.87 -2.43 13.97
N THR A 58 3.58 -2.25 14.23
CA THR A 58 2.48 -2.57 13.30
C THR A 58 1.44 -1.46 13.42
N PHE A 59 1.19 -0.73 12.34
CA PHE A 59 0.23 0.38 12.34
C PHE A 59 -1.17 -0.10 11.97
N GLU A 60 -2.19 0.47 12.62
CA GLU A 60 -3.60 0.22 12.31
C GLU A 60 -3.95 0.80 10.93
N GLY A 61 -4.65 -0.01 10.10
CA GLY A 61 -4.81 0.25 8.68
C GLY A 61 -5.55 1.54 8.34
N TRP A 62 -6.70 1.81 8.97
CA TRP A 62 -7.53 2.96 8.59
C TRP A 62 -6.94 4.29 9.06
N THR A 63 -6.39 4.31 10.28
CA THR A 63 -5.69 5.48 10.82
C THR A 63 -4.49 5.81 9.95
N LEU A 64 -3.67 4.80 9.59
CA LEU A 64 -2.53 5.02 8.72
C LEU A 64 -2.95 5.50 7.33
N LEU A 65 -3.95 4.86 6.70
CA LEU A 65 -4.45 5.26 5.38
C LEU A 65 -4.89 6.73 5.33
N SER A 66 -5.48 7.23 6.42
CA SER A 66 -5.89 8.65 6.51
C SER A 66 -4.72 9.63 6.56
N ALA A 67 -3.53 9.15 6.91
CA ALA A 67 -2.33 9.95 7.13
C ALA A 67 -1.27 9.84 6.02
N LEU A 68 -1.54 9.07 4.96
CA LEU A 68 -0.67 8.89 3.79
C LEU A 68 -1.10 9.82 2.66
#